data_AF-A0AAU2LBQ1-F1
#
_entry.id   AF-A0AAU2LBQ1-F1
#
_cell.length_a   1.000
_cell.length_b   1.000
_cell.length_c   1.000
_cell.angle_alpha   90.00
_cell.angle_beta   90.00
_cell.angle_gamma   90.00
#
_symmetry.space_group_name_H-M   'P 1'
#
loop_
_entity.id
_entity.type
_entity.pdbx_description
1 polymer ?
#
loop_
_entity_poly.entity_id
_entity_poly.type
_entity_poly.pdbx_seq_one_letter_code
_entity_poly.pdbx_strand_id
1 'polypeptide(L)'
;MDITDLTPLERRIWRAFPHGTAVDVRPGEGEDPAVFRSADRDVRAEVVRALLLGGSSEPGEAPALRVAGARIIGILDLQHMEIRHPVRLTSCHLFTARGPLFHVS
;
A
#
# COMPACT_ATOMS: atom_id res chain seq x y z
N MET A 1 8.93 8.52 8.76
CA MET A 1 9.25 7.48 7.78
C MET A 1 10.16 8.12 6.76
N ASP A 2 11.38 7.61 6.63
CA ASP A 2 12.31 8.07 5.60
C ASP A 2 11.91 7.42 4.26
N ILE A 3 11.78 8.19 3.18
CA ILE A 3 11.36 7.68 1.87
C ILE A 3 12.38 6.68 1.29
N THR A 4 13.60 6.67 1.84
CA THR A 4 14.68 5.75 1.47
C THR A 4 14.42 4.29 1.87
N ASP A 5 13.61 4.03 2.90
CA ASP A 5 13.30 2.68 3.40
C ASP A 5 12.13 1.99 2.66
N LEU A 6 11.57 2.61 1.62
CA LEU A 6 10.45 2.04 0.87
C LEU A 6 10.89 0.86 -0.01
N THR A 7 10.09 -0.21 -0.02
CA THR A 7 10.23 -1.29 -1.01
C THR A 7 9.97 -0.74 -2.42
N PRO A 8 10.38 -1.46 -3.50
CA PRO A 8 10.09 -1.03 -4.87
C PRO A 8 8.60 -0.76 -5.12
N LEU A 9 7.71 -1.61 -4.61
CA LEU A 9 6.26 -1.42 -4.74
C LEU A 9 5.77 -0.21 -3.93
N GLU A 10 6.19 -0.08 -2.68
CA GLU A 10 5.81 1.06 -1.84
C GLU A 10 6.25 2.39 -2.46
N ARG A 11 7.46 2.44 -3.01
CA ARG A 11 7.97 3.63 -3.72
C ARG A 11 7.15 3.94 -4.97
N ARG A 12 6.70 2.91 -5.70
CA ARG A 12 5.82 3.08 -6.87
C ARG A 12 4.47 3.67 -6.46
N ILE A 13 3.86 3.17 -5.39
CA ILE A 13 2.61 3.70 -4.83
C ILE A 13 2.80 5.14 -4.36
N TRP A 14 3.90 5.41 -3.65
CA TRP A 14 4.22 6.73 -3.13
C TRP A 14 4.32 7.78 -4.25
N ARG A 15 4.97 7.45 -5.36
CA ARG A 15 5.08 8.33 -6.54
C ARG A 15 3.77 8.46 -7.30
N ALA A 16 2.92 7.44 -7.31
CA ALA A 16 1.64 7.47 -8.01
C ALA A 16 0.58 8.30 -7.28
N PHE A 17 0.69 8.42 -5.95
CA PHE A 17 -0.33 9.04 -5.10
C PHE A 17 -0.61 10.51 -5.44
N PRO A 18 0.38 11.43 -5.57
CA PRO A 18 0.11 12.84 -5.88
C PRO A 18 -0.67 13.05 -7.17
N HIS A 19 -0.35 12.24 -8.19
CA HIS A 19 -1.02 12.25 -9.49
C HIS A 19 -2.34 11.45 -9.53
N GLY A 20 -2.68 10.73 -8.45
CA GLY A 20 -3.82 9.82 -8.41
C GLY A 20 -3.74 8.66 -9.40
N THR A 21 -2.55 8.27 -9.85
CA THR A 21 -2.38 7.19 -10.84
C THR A 21 -2.61 5.82 -10.19
N ALA A 22 -3.24 4.89 -10.92
CA ALA A 22 -3.49 3.54 -10.43
C ALA A 22 -2.22 2.67 -10.46
N VAL A 23 -1.97 1.95 -9.36
CA VAL A 23 -0.92 0.93 -9.26
C VAL A 23 -1.56 -0.44 -9.23
N ASP A 24 -1.46 -1.16 -10.35
CA ASP A 24 -1.84 -2.56 -10.44
C ASP A 24 -0.60 -3.45 -10.25
N VAL A 25 -0.73 -4.44 -9.37
CA VAL A 25 0.27 -5.49 -9.11
C VAL A 25 -0.28 -6.89 -9.33
N ARG A 26 -1.47 -6.99 -9.93
CA ARG A 26 -1.97 -8.27 -10.43
C ARG A 26 -1.10 -8.71 -11.61
N PRO A 27 -0.91 -10.03 -11.81
CA PRO A 27 -0.23 -10.53 -12.99
C PRO A 27 -0.96 -10.03 -14.25
N GLY A 28 -0.18 -9.60 -15.25
CA GLY A 28 -0.70 -9.24 -16.56
C GLY A 28 -1.32 -10.44 -17.27
N GLU A 29 -2.12 -10.19 -18.31
CA GLU A 29 -2.64 -11.27 -19.16
C GLU A 29 -1.47 -12.07 -19.76
N GLY A 30 -1.38 -13.35 -19.41
CA GLY A 30 -0.31 -14.26 -19.84
C GLY A 30 0.86 -14.41 -18.87
N GLU A 31 0.89 -13.66 -17.76
CA GLU A 31 1.88 -13.89 -16.70
C GLU A 31 1.41 -15.00 -15.76
N ASP A 32 2.31 -15.93 -15.43
CA ASP A 32 2.03 -17.00 -14.48
C ASP A 32 1.88 -16.44 -13.06
N PRO A 33 0.70 -16.58 -12.42
CA PRO A 33 0.50 -16.14 -11.03
C PRO A 33 1.46 -16.80 -10.03
N ALA A 34 2.03 -17.96 -10.35
CA ALA A 34 3.01 -18.66 -9.53
C ALA A 34 4.40 -17.99 -9.54
N VAL A 35 4.73 -17.23 -10.59
CA VAL A 35 6.00 -16.48 -10.69
C VAL A 35 5.94 -15.19 -9.87
N PHE A 36 4.74 -14.66 -9.64
CA PHE A 36 4.53 -13.47 -8.82
C PHE A 36 4.74 -13.78 -7.33
N ARG A 37 5.94 -13.45 -6.82
CA ARG A 37 6.28 -13.67 -5.41
C ARG A 37 5.35 -12.84 -4.53
N SER A 38 4.94 -13.40 -3.39
CA SER A 38 4.09 -12.68 -2.45
C SER A 38 4.75 -11.38 -1.95
N ALA A 39 6.08 -11.41 -1.74
CA ALA A 39 6.86 -10.24 -1.31
C ALA A 39 6.80 -9.06 -2.29
N ASP A 40 6.70 -9.33 -3.60
CA ASP A 40 6.62 -8.27 -4.62
C ASP A 40 5.26 -7.56 -4.64
N ARG A 41 4.28 -8.12 -3.93
CA ARG A 41 2.93 -7.58 -3.75
C ARG A 41 2.70 -7.02 -2.35
N ASP A 42 3.68 -7.15 -1.46
CA ASP A 42 3.57 -6.73 -0.07
C ASP A 42 3.80 -5.22 0.05
N VAL A 43 2.87 -4.57 0.74
CA VAL A 43 2.90 -3.15 1.09
C VAL A 43 2.68 -3.04 2.59
N ARG A 44 3.55 -2.35 3.31
CA ARG A 44 3.33 -2.15 4.73
C ARG A 44 2.15 -1.22 5.00
N ALA A 45 1.32 -1.57 5.98
CA ALA A 45 0.18 -0.78 6.41
C ALA A 45 0.59 0.62 6.89
N GLU A 46 1.76 0.77 7.50
CA GLU A 46 2.33 2.06 7.91
C GLU A 46 2.59 3.01 6.74
N VAL A 47 3.00 2.49 5.57
CA VAL A 47 3.21 3.29 4.36
C VAL A 47 1.87 3.79 3.82
N VAL A 48 0.87 2.91 3.76
CA VAL A 48 -0.51 3.28 3.36
C VAL A 48 -1.04 4.37 4.28
N ARG A 49 -0.91 4.20 5.60
CA ARG A 49 -1.34 5.18 6.59
C ARG A 49 -0.62 6.52 6.42
N ALA A 50 0.69 6.52 6.19
CA ALA A 50 1.46 7.74 5.98
C ALA A 50 0.98 8.53 4.76
N LEU A 51 0.69 7.85 3.64
CA LEU A 51 0.14 8.50 2.43
C LEU A 51 -1.23 9.13 2.68
N LEU A 52 -2.11 8.43 3.41
CA LEU A 52 -3.46 8.94 3.70
C LEU A 52 -3.45 10.13 4.67
N LEU A 53 -2.42 10.26 5.50
CA LEU A 53 -2.28 11.34 6.49
C LEU A 53 -1.50 12.56 6.01
N GLY A 54 -0.47 12.34 5.19
CA GLY A 54 0.51 13.37 4.83
C GLY A 54 0.76 13.49 3.35
N GLY A 55 -0.06 12.85 2.51
CA GLY A 55 0.07 12.95 1.06
C GLY A 55 0.03 14.39 0.59
N SER A 56 1.11 14.84 -0.06
CA SER A 56 1.14 16.15 -0.70
C SER A 56 0.23 16.14 -1.93
N SER A 57 -0.50 17.24 -2.12
CA SER A 57 -1.23 17.50 -3.37
C SER A 57 -0.36 18.38 -4.24
N GLU A 58 -0.17 18.00 -5.50
CA GLU A 58 0.38 18.90 -6.50
C GLU A 58 -0.74 19.79 -7.09
N PRO A 59 -0.45 21.04 -7.47
CA PRO A 59 -1.46 21.93 -8.05
C PRO A 59 -2.01 21.37 -9.37
N GLY A 60 -3.33 21.25 -9.48
CA GLY A 60 -4.00 20.76 -10.69
C GLY A 60 -4.14 19.24 -10.77
N GLU A 61 -3.64 18.51 -9.78
CA GLU A 61 -3.77 17.06 -9.72
C GLU A 61 -4.72 16.63 -8.59
N ALA A 62 -5.34 15.47 -8.77
CA ALA A 62 -6.30 14.90 -7.82
C ALA A 62 -5.64 13.71 -7.09
N PRO A 63 -4.89 13.96 -6.01
CA PRO A 63 -4.22 12.91 -5.25
C PRO A 63 -5.21 11.85 -4.79
N ALA A 64 -4.83 10.59 -4.98
CA ALA A 64 -5.66 9.46 -4.63
C ALA A 64 -4.83 8.20 -4.44
N LEU A 65 -5.20 7.37 -3.46
CA LEU A 65 -4.64 6.05 -3.30
C LEU A 65 -5.43 5.05 -4.15
N ARG A 66 -4.86 4.59 -5.26
CA ARG A 66 -5.47 3.61 -6.16
C ARG A 66 -4.56 2.40 -6.33
N VAL A 67 -4.87 1.30 -5.65
CA VAL A 67 -4.03 0.09 -5.66
C VAL A 67 -4.89 -1.14 -5.97
N ALA A 68 -4.38 -2.04 -6.82
CA ALA A 68 -5.03 -3.29 -7.15
C ALA A 68 -4.10 -4.50 -6.96
N GLY A 69 -4.59 -5.56 -6.30
CA GLY A 69 -3.87 -6.83 -6.14
C GLY A 69 -2.81 -6.89 -5.04
N ALA A 70 -2.68 -5.83 -4.22
CA ALA A 70 -1.65 -5.75 -3.19
C ALA A 70 -2.02 -6.51 -1.91
N ARG A 71 -0.99 -6.96 -1.19
CA ARG A 71 -1.09 -7.53 0.15
C ARG A 71 -0.64 -6.46 1.15
N ILE A 72 -1.56 -5.94 1.92
CA ILE A 72 -1.26 -4.92 2.92
C ILE A 72 -0.88 -5.63 4.22
N ILE A 73 0.39 -5.53 4.61
CA ILE A 73 0.99 -6.24 5.74
C ILE A 73 1.04 -5.35 6.98
N GLY A 74 0.59 -5.87 8.12
CA GLY A 74 0.51 -5.15 9.39
C GLY A 74 -0.90 -4.66 9.71
N ILE A 75 -1.00 -3.78 10.71
CA ILE A 75 -2.28 -3.19 11.13
C ILE A 75 -2.47 -1.86 10.41
N LEU A 76 -3.48 -1.78 9.54
CA LEU A 76 -3.92 -0.53 8.93
C LEU A 76 -4.95 0.14 9.85
N ASP A 77 -4.45 0.82 10.89
CA ASP A 77 -5.30 1.56 11.81
C ASP A 77 -5.59 2.98 11.26
N LEU A 78 -6.85 3.17 10.89
CA LEU A 78 -7.42 4.42 10.40
C LEU A 78 -8.48 4.99 11.36
N GLN A 79 -8.58 4.45 12.58
CA GLN A 79 -9.53 4.97 13.56
C GLN A 79 -9.21 6.43 13.88
N HIS A 80 -10.27 7.24 13.97
CA HIS A 80 -10.17 8.69 14.26
C HIS A 80 -9.37 9.50 13.23
N MET A 81 -9.19 8.99 12.01
CA MET A 81 -8.47 9.71 10.95
C MET A 81 -9.43 10.38 9.97
N GLU A 82 -9.13 11.62 9.59
CA GLU A 82 -9.77 12.31 8.48
C GLU A 82 -9.04 11.97 7.18
N ILE A 83 -9.71 11.25 6.28
CA ILE A 83 -9.14 10.88 4.98
C ILE A 83 -9.61 11.89 3.93
N ARG A 84 -8.71 12.76 3.50
CA ARG A 84 -9.00 13.86 2.56
C ARG A 84 -8.95 13.46 1.09
N HIS A 85 -8.31 12.33 0.79
CA HIS A 85 -8.05 11.88 -0.56
C HIS A 85 -8.81 10.59 -0.87
N PRO A 86 -9.34 10.41 -2.09
CA PRO A 86 -10.02 9.18 -2.46
C PRO A 86 -9.13 7.94 -2.27
N VAL A 87 -9.74 6.87 -1.76
CA VAL A 87 -9.08 5.58 -1.54
C VAL A 87 -9.81 4.49 -2.33
N ARG A 88 -9.08 3.76 -3.16
CA ARG A 88 -9.57 2.61 -3.90
C ARG A 88 -8.58 1.46 -3.78
N LEU A 89 -9.00 0.42 -3.06
CA LEU A 89 -8.27 -0.84 -2.93
C LEU A 89 -9.08 -1.92 -3.65
N THR A 90 -8.54 -2.48 -4.73
CA THR A 90 -9.25 -3.46 -5.57
C THR A 90 -8.55 -4.80 -5.49
N SER A 91 -9.24 -5.86 -5.06
CA SER A 91 -8.61 -7.18 -4.89
C SER A 91 -7.36 -7.14 -3.99
N CYS A 92 -7.34 -6.24 -3.00
CA CYS A 92 -6.28 -6.16 -2.01
C CYS A 92 -6.63 -7.02 -0.79
N HIS A 93 -5.61 -7.55 -0.13
CA HIS A 93 -5.78 -8.42 1.03
C HIS A 93 -5.04 -7.85 2.23
N LEU A 94 -5.69 -7.79 3.39
CA LEU A 94 -5.09 -7.34 4.65
C LEU A 94 -4.54 -8.53 5.42
N PHE A 95 -3.27 -8.46 5.81
CA PHE A 95 -2.62 -9.48 6.64
C PHE A 95 -2.14 -8.86 7.94
N THR A 96 -2.81 -9.21 9.03
CA THR A 96 -2.25 -8.95 10.35
C THR A 96 -1.13 -9.96 10.59
N ALA A 97 0.11 -9.49 10.73
CA ALA A 97 1.13 -10.33 11.32
C ALA A 97 0.75 -10.52 12.79
N ARG A 98 0.36 -11.74 13.19
CA ARG A 98 0.47 -12.10 14.60
C ARG A 98 1.96 -11.96 14.94
N GLY A 99 2.29 -11.05 15.84
CA GLY A 99 3.65 -10.96 16.40
C GLY A 99 4.09 -12.34 16.92
N PRO A 100 5.40 -12.60 17.06
CA PRO A 100 5.85 -13.87 17.60
C PRO A 100 5.11 -14.13 18.91
N LEU A 101 4.49 -15.31 19.03
CA LEU A 101 4.02 -15.80 20.31
C LEU A 101 5.27 -15.90 21.19
N PHE A 102 5.53 -14.87 22.00
CA PHE A 102 6.50 -14.97 23.07
C PHE A 102 5.94 -16.03 24.04
N HIS A 103 6.44 -17.25 23.92
CA HIS A 103 6.27 -18.27 24.94
C HIS A 103 7.17 -17.85 26.09
N VAL A 104 6.58 -17.22 27.11
CA VAL A 104 7.26 -17.00 28.38
C VAL A 104 7.29 -18.36 29.08
N SER A 105 8.47 -18.95 29.19
CA SER A 105 8.75 -20.09 30.07
C SER A 105 9.09 -19.59 31.46
#